data_AF-A0A3D0NBC1-F1
#
_entry.id   AF-A0A3D0NBC1-F1
#
_cell.length_a   1.000
_cell.length_b   1.000
_cell.length_c   1.000
_cell.angle_alpha   90.00
_cell.angle_beta   90.00
_cell.angle_gamma   90.00
#
_symmetry.space_group_name_H-M   'P 1'
#
loop_
_entity.id
_entity.type
_entity.pdbx_description
1 polymer ?
#
loop_
_entity_poly.entity_id
_entity_poly.type
_entity_poly.pdbx_seq_one_letter_code
_entity_poly.pdbx_strand_id
1 'polypeptide(L)'
;MGKADRIGKMFGRTMAYYLCTSFLAILTGLLLVNIIQPGNRSDLAITVATDSVVKSAEPISVMLFSQVETMIPTNPLQALAEGDFLSIISFTLMFSLSALLVGGKTLATVRDGAQAGFQVMMKMTMAVIALAPVGVLFLMLNATALNGTEVFQPLAWYMLTVLLALLFHACVTLPLIVKFLARRNPVEFARAMSPALLTAFSSASSNGTLPLTMASVEKRAGVKNETSSFVLPLGATINMDGTALYEAVAVLFIAQHTLAEPLSLGLQITVALTALLVSIGAAGIPHAGLVMMVIVLQAVGLPLEMQGLILAVDRVLDMFRTSVNVWSDSCGCAVIARFSDGNTGTSAT
;
A
#
# COMPACT_ATOMS: atom_id res chain seq x y z
N MET A 1 -17.25 30.68 6.92
CA MET A 1 -15.93 30.17 7.39
C MET A 1 -16.00 28.83 8.16
N GLY A 2 -17.13 28.43 8.77
CA GLY A 2 -17.18 27.19 9.59
C GLY A 2 -17.22 25.82 8.88
N LYS A 3 -17.73 25.72 7.63
CA LYS A 3 -17.78 24.43 6.90
C LYS A 3 -16.43 24.01 6.32
N ALA A 4 -15.68 24.95 5.74
CA ALA A 4 -14.36 24.69 5.16
C ALA A 4 -13.33 24.27 6.23
N ASP A 5 -13.32 24.93 7.38
CA ASP A 5 -12.44 24.58 8.51
C ASP A 5 -12.77 23.19 9.09
N ARG A 6 -14.06 22.84 9.17
CA ARG A 6 -14.49 21.49 9.61
C ARG A 6 -14.04 20.40 8.64
N ILE A 7 -14.19 20.61 7.33
CA ILE A 7 -13.72 19.67 6.30
C ILE A 7 -12.20 19.55 6.33
N GLY A 8 -11.46 20.66 6.48
CA GLY A 8 -10.00 20.65 6.59
C GLY A 8 -9.50 19.84 7.79
N LYS A 9 -10.12 20.01 8.97
CA LYS A 9 -9.80 19.23 10.17
C LYS A 9 -10.12 17.74 9.98
N MET A 10 -11.25 17.42 9.35
CA MET A 10 -11.63 16.04 9.06
C MET A 10 -10.65 15.38 8.09
N PHE A 11 -10.26 16.09 7.01
CA PHE A 11 -9.24 15.64 6.08
C PHE A 11 -7.90 15.38 6.77
N GLY A 12 -7.38 16.34 7.53
CA GLY A 12 -6.10 16.21 8.22
C GLY A 12 -6.07 15.05 9.22
N ARG A 13 -7.14 14.85 9.99
CA ARG A 13 -7.26 13.71 10.91
C ARG A 13 -7.36 12.37 10.19
N THR A 14 -8.10 12.34 9.08
CA THR A 14 -8.24 11.12 8.25
C THR A 14 -6.90 10.74 7.64
N MET A 15 -6.16 11.72 7.14
CA MET A 15 -4.86 11.47 6.53
C MET A 15 -3.81 11.07 7.55
N ALA A 16 -3.79 11.70 8.72
CA ALA A 16 -2.96 11.26 9.84
C ALA A 16 -3.29 9.81 10.26
N TYR A 17 -4.57 9.44 10.30
CA TYR A 17 -4.98 8.07 10.60
C TYR A 17 -4.41 7.08 9.58
N TYR A 18 -4.64 7.29 8.28
CA TYR A 18 -4.17 6.38 7.24
C TYR A 18 -2.64 6.26 7.18
N LEU A 19 -1.92 7.39 7.31
CA LEU A 19 -0.46 7.37 7.36
C LEU A 19 0.05 6.54 8.55
N CYS A 20 -0.56 6.72 9.73
CA CYS A 20 -0.17 5.96 10.92
C CYS A 20 -0.51 4.48 10.80
N THR A 21 -1.68 4.10 10.29
CA THR A 21 -2.06 2.69 10.15
C THR A 21 -1.23 1.98 9.10
N SER A 22 -0.97 2.62 7.96
CA SER A 22 -0.14 2.05 6.91
C SER A 22 1.30 1.89 7.39
N PHE A 23 1.84 2.86 8.13
CA PHE A 23 3.15 2.72 8.76
C PHE A 23 3.20 1.54 9.75
N LEU A 24 2.18 1.37 10.60
CA LEU A 24 2.09 0.21 11.50
C LEU A 24 1.97 -1.12 10.74
N ALA A 25 1.26 -1.13 9.61
CA ALA A 25 1.14 -2.31 8.75
C ALA A 25 2.49 -2.69 8.14
N ILE A 26 3.22 -1.71 7.59
CA ILE A 26 4.57 -1.90 7.05
C ILE A 26 5.52 -2.41 8.13
N LEU A 27 5.51 -1.81 9.33
CA LEU A 27 6.33 -2.28 10.44
C LEU A 27 6.01 -3.73 10.83
N THR A 28 4.73 -4.11 10.83
CA THR A 28 4.31 -5.50 11.08
C THR A 28 4.87 -6.44 10.01
N GLY A 29 4.78 -6.05 8.74
CA GLY A 29 5.34 -6.81 7.62
C GLY A 29 6.85 -6.98 7.74
N LEU A 30 7.59 -5.87 7.93
CA LEU A 30 9.04 -5.87 8.11
C LEU A 30 9.46 -6.70 9.32
N LEU A 31 8.77 -6.60 10.45
CA LEU A 31 9.05 -7.39 11.64
C LEU A 31 8.94 -8.89 11.33
N LEU A 32 7.81 -9.33 10.77
CA LEU A 32 7.58 -10.76 10.54
C LEU A 32 8.46 -11.35 9.44
N VAL A 33 8.75 -10.62 8.37
CA VAL A 33 9.65 -11.12 7.31
C VAL A 33 11.10 -11.21 7.78
N ASN A 34 11.55 -10.32 8.68
CA ASN A 34 12.88 -10.41 9.29
C ASN A 34 12.98 -11.54 10.33
N ILE A 35 11.87 -11.90 10.99
CA ILE A 35 11.82 -13.03 11.96
C ILE A 35 11.73 -14.37 11.24
N ILE A 36 10.80 -14.51 10.29
CA ILE A 36 10.53 -15.78 9.59
C ILE A 36 11.63 -16.07 8.56
N GLN A 37 12.14 -15.01 7.92
CA GLN A 37 13.13 -15.03 6.84
C GLN A 37 12.74 -15.98 5.69
N PRO A 38 11.54 -15.82 5.09
CA PRO A 38 11.02 -16.77 4.12
C PRO A 38 11.94 -16.96 2.90
N GLY A 39 12.73 -15.96 2.50
CA GLY A 39 13.63 -16.07 1.35
C GLY A 39 14.85 -16.98 1.59
N ASN A 40 15.24 -17.16 2.87
CA ASN A 40 16.37 -17.98 3.29
C ASN A 40 15.98 -19.43 3.63
N ARG A 41 14.70 -19.80 3.52
CA ARG A 41 14.16 -21.12 3.94
C ARG A 41 14.28 -22.20 2.86
N SER A 42 15.09 -21.96 1.83
CA SER A 42 15.47 -22.93 0.80
C SER A 42 16.94 -22.76 0.46
N ASP A 43 17.68 -23.88 0.34
CA ASP A 43 19.06 -23.88 -0.16
C ASP A 43 19.15 -23.57 -1.67
N LEU A 44 17.99 -23.42 -2.32
CA LEU A 44 17.88 -23.00 -3.69
C LEU A 44 18.20 -21.52 -3.82
N ALA A 45 19.37 -21.20 -4.37
CA ALA A 45 19.58 -19.90 -5.00
C ALA A 45 18.86 -19.94 -6.36
N ILE A 46 17.66 -19.37 -6.48
CA ILE A 46 17.04 -19.18 -7.80
C ILE A 46 17.94 -18.21 -8.56
N THR A 47 18.81 -18.77 -9.39
CA THR A 47 19.75 -18.04 -10.22
C THR A 47 18.99 -17.52 -11.43
N VAL A 48 18.24 -16.43 -11.24
CA VAL A 48 17.89 -15.58 -12.38
C VAL A 48 19.16 -14.80 -12.70
N ALA A 49 19.80 -15.10 -13.83
CA ALA A 49 20.96 -14.37 -14.32
C ALA A 49 20.60 -12.88 -14.42
N THR A 50 21.00 -12.09 -13.43
CA THR A 50 20.73 -10.66 -13.34
C THR A 50 21.95 -9.95 -12.79
N ASP A 51 22.48 -9.00 -13.57
CA ASP A 51 23.46 -8.02 -13.11
C ASP A 51 22.75 -7.02 -12.18
N SER A 52 22.47 -7.44 -10.95
CA SER A 52 21.84 -6.58 -9.95
C SER A 52 22.91 -5.75 -9.22
N VAL A 53 22.93 -4.44 -9.50
CA VAL A 53 23.72 -3.47 -8.74
C VAL A 53 22.90 -3.05 -7.52
N VAL A 54 23.00 -3.80 -6.44
CA VAL A 54 22.40 -3.41 -5.16
C VAL A 54 23.07 -2.13 -4.68
N LYS A 55 22.26 -1.12 -4.30
CA LYS A 55 22.78 0.14 -3.76
C LYS A 55 23.58 -0.12 -2.48
N SER A 56 24.79 0.45 -2.39
CA SER A 56 25.70 0.28 -1.25
C SER A 56 25.07 0.70 0.08
N ALA A 57 25.38 -0.03 1.16
CA ALA A 57 24.91 0.29 2.50
C ALA A 57 25.73 1.44 3.13
N GLU A 58 25.11 2.60 3.33
CA GLU A 58 25.69 3.75 4.04
C GLU A 58 25.23 3.81 5.52
N PRO A 59 25.90 4.60 6.40
CA PRO A 59 25.47 4.80 7.77
C PRO A 59 24.05 5.38 7.85
N ILE A 60 23.25 4.95 8.85
CA ILE A 60 21.82 5.33 8.97
C ILE A 60 21.61 6.86 8.99
N SER A 61 22.48 7.62 9.66
CA SER A 61 22.38 9.08 9.69
C SER A 61 22.53 9.67 8.29
N VAL A 62 23.55 9.23 7.54
CA VAL A 62 23.80 9.67 6.17
C VAL A 62 22.65 9.24 5.26
N MET A 63 22.09 8.04 5.44
CA MET A 63 20.95 7.56 4.66
C MET A 63 19.65 8.33 4.91
N LEU A 64 19.36 8.73 6.15
CA LEU A 64 18.18 9.54 6.43
C LEU A 64 18.32 10.94 5.82
N PHE A 65 19.51 11.53 5.90
CA PHE A 65 19.79 12.81 5.25
C PHE A 65 19.75 12.68 3.72
N SER A 66 20.36 11.65 3.15
CA SER A 66 20.33 11.39 1.71
C SER A 66 18.90 11.17 1.22
N GLN A 67 18.02 10.54 2.02
CA GLN A 67 16.64 10.31 1.59
C GLN A 67 15.81 11.58 1.62
N VAL A 68 16.04 12.46 2.59
CA VAL A 68 15.42 13.79 2.61
C VAL A 68 15.95 14.65 1.45
N GLU A 69 17.24 14.56 1.13
CA GLU A 69 17.83 15.23 -0.04
C GLU A 69 17.25 14.67 -1.35
N THR A 70 17.13 13.35 -1.45
CA THR A 70 16.53 12.65 -2.61
C THR A 70 15.03 12.97 -2.75
N MET A 71 14.31 13.36 -1.69
CA MET A 71 12.92 13.83 -1.85
C MET A 71 12.84 15.14 -2.65
N ILE A 72 13.89 15.95 -2.71
CA ILE A 72 13.89 17.21 -3.46
C ILE A 72 14.76 17.03 -4.71
N PRO A 73 14.18 16.64 -5.85
CA PRO A 73 14.98 16.45 -7.05
C PRO A 73 15.57 17.78 -7.51
N THR A 74 16.89 17.78 -7.73
CA THR A 74 17.59 18.88 -8.40
C THR A 74 17.15 19.01 -9.86
N ASN A 75 16.77 17.89 -10.49
CA ASN A 75 16.24 17.82 -11.85
C ASN A 75 15.09 16.79 -11.97
N PRO A 76 13.82 17.22 -11.98
CA PRO A 76 12.67 16.32 -12.08
C PRO A 76 12.62 15.49 -13.38
N LEU A 77 13.14 16.03 -14.49
CA LEU A 77 13.17 15.31 -15.77
C LEU A 77 14.21 14.19 -15.75
N GLN A 78 15.34 14.41 -15.09
CA GLN A 78 16.34 13.37 -14.88
C GLN A 78 15.81 12.27 -13.94
N ALA A 79 15.14 12.65 -12.85
CA ALA A 79 14.50 11.70 -11.95
C ALA A 79 13.50 10.78 -12.68
N LEU A 80 12.72 11.32 -13.61
CA LEU A 80 11.84 10.54 -14.50
C LEU A 80 12.61 9.58 -15.41
N ALA A 81 13.75 10.00 -15.96
CA ALA A 81 14.56 9.17 -16.85
C ALA A 81 15.27 8.02 -16.11
N GLU A 82 15.70 8.28 -14.87
CA GLU A 82 16.44 7.32 -14.03
C GLU A 82 15.53 6.45 -13.15
N GLY A 83 14.23 6.74 -13.10
CA GLY A 83 13.27 5.97 -12.29
C GLY A 83 13.39 6.23 -10.79
N ASP A 84 13.79 7.43 -10.38
CA ASP A 84 13.82 7.80 -8.97
C ASP A 84 12.42 8.17 -8.46
N PHE A 85 11.66 7.15 -8.07
CA PHE A 85 10.26 7.34 -7.66
C PHE A 85 10.08 8.19 -6.41
N LEU A 86 11.03 8.20 -5.47
CA LEU A 86 10.91 9.04 -4.28
C LEU A 86 10.97 10.52 -4.68
N SER A 87 11.91 10.89 -5.55
CA SER A 87 12.00 12.21 -6.18
C SER A 87 10.74 12.54 -6.98
N ILE A 88 10.30 11.62 -7.86
CA ILE A 88 9.14 11.84 -8.75
C ILE A 88 7.88 12.10 -7.93
N ILE A 89 7.60 11.30 -6.90
CA ILE A 89 6.42 11.44 -6.05
C ILE A 89 6.46 12.78 -5.31
N SER A 90 7.60 13.09 -4.68
CA SER A 90 7.77 14.32 -3.89
C SER A 90 7.63 15.57 -4.76
N PHE A 91 8.26 15.61 -5.93
CA PHE A 91 8.07 16.67 -6.91
C PHE A 91 6.61 16.79 -7.36
N THR A 92 5.97 15.68 -7.71
CA THR A 92 4.57 15.67 -8.19
C THR A 92 3.62 16.20 -7.11
N LEU A 93 3.86 15.87 -5.84
CA LEU A 93 3.09 16.41 -4.71
C LEU A 93 3.28 17.92 -4.57
N MET A 94 4.53 18.42 -4.58
CA MET A 94 4.81 19.86 -4.51
C MET A 94 4.22 20.62 -5.69
N PHE A 95 4.33 20.07 -6.91
CA PHE A 95 3.75 20.63 -8.12
C PHE A 95 2.22 20.69 -8.03
N SER A 96 1.58 19.62 -7.57
CA SER A 96 0.13 19.56 -7.40
C SER A 96 -0.37 20.53 -6.33
N LEU A 97 0.33 20.64 -5.21
CA LEU A 97 0.04 21.65 -4.17
C LEU A 97 0.18 23.07 -4.70
N SER A 98 1.23 23.35 -5.49
CA SER A 98 1.42 24.65 -6.11
C SER A 98 0.32 24.97 -7.11
N ALA A 99 -0.11 23.99 -7.93
CA ALA A 99 -1.26 24.15 -8.84
C ALA A 99 -2.56 24.43 -8.07
N LEU A 100 -2.78 23.79 -6.92
CA LEU A 100 -3.92 24.06 -6.04
C LEU A 100 -3.89 25.49 -5.47
N LEU A 101 -2.71 25.98 -5.08
CA LEU A 101 -2.53 27.35 -4.58
C LEU A 101 -2.77 28.41 -5.65
N VAL A 102 -2.37 28.16 -6.91
CA VAL A 102 -2.67 29.05 -8.04
C VAL A 102 -4.16 29.06 -8.35
N GLY A 103 -4.80 27.88 -8.31
CA GLY A 103 -6.25 27.74 -8.48
C GLY A 103 -6.77 28.10 -9.88
N GLY A 104 -8.10 28.25 -9.96
CA GLY A 104 -8.79 28.71 -11.17
C GLY A 104 -8.61 27.80 -12.39
N LYS A 105 -8.51 28.43 -13.57
CA LYS A 105 -8.36 27.73 -14.86
C LYS A 105 -7.06 26.93 -14.93
N THR A 106 -5.99 27.41 -14.30
CA THR A 106 -4.69 26.72 -14.29
C THR A 106 -4.80 25.36 -13.60
N LEU A 107 -5.41 25.30 -12.43
CA LEU A 107 -5.67 24.05 -11.72
C LEU A 107 -6.50 23.08 -12.56
N ALA A 108 -7.57 23.58 -13.21
CA ALA A 108 -8.42 22.76 -14.08
C ALA A 108 -7.62 22.16 -15.25
N THR A 109 -6.84 22.97 -15.96
CA THR A 109 -6.00 22.50 -17.08
C THR A 109 -4.99 21.46 -16.65
N VAL A 110 -4.28 21.68 -15.53
CA VAL A 110 -3.29 20.72 -15.00
C VAL A 110 -3.97 19.41 -14.63
N ARG A 111 -5.09 19.47 -13.90
CA ARG A 111 -5.85 18.29 -13.49
C ARG A 111 -6.37 17.51 -14.68
N ASP A 112 -6.98 18.18 -15.65
CA ASP A 112 -7.62 17.53 -16.79
C ASP A 112 -6.56 16.91 -17.73
N GLY A 113 -5.40 17.57 -17.89
CA GLY A 113 -4.24 17.00 -18.61
C GLY A 113 -3.67 15.76 -17.93
N ALA A 114 -3.47 15.81 -16.60
CA ALA A 114 -3.02 14.65 -15.82
C ALA A 114 -4.04 13.50 -15.89
N GLN A 115 -5.33 13.80 -15.81
CA GLN A 115 -6.41 12.81 -15.90
C GLN A 115 -6.45 12.12 -17.27
N ALA A 116 -6.28 12.88 -18.37
CA ALA A 116 -6.23 12.31 -19.71
C ALA A 116 -5.04 11.36 -19.87
N GLY A 117 -3.85 11.78 -19.42
CA GLY A 117 -2.66 10.93 -19.42
C GLY A 117 -2.83 9.67 -18.59
N PHE A 118 -3.37 9.80 -17.38
CA PHE A 118 -3.68 8.66 -16.51
C PHE A 118 -4.62 7.67 -17.19
N GLN A 119 -5.70 8.12 -17.82
CA GLN A 119 -6.64 7.22 -18.52
C GLN A 119 -6.00 6.43 -19.66
N VAL A 120 -5.11 7.07 -20.43
CA VAL A 120 -4.36 6.39 -21.50
C VAL A 120 -3.40 5.36 -20.92
N MET A 121 -2.60 5.73 -19.92
CA MET A 121 -1.68 4.82 -19.24
C MET A 121 -2.42 3.63 -18.63
N MET A 122 -3.57 3.87 -17.99
CA MET A 122 -4.40 2.81 -17.44
C MET A 122 -4.88 1.82 -18.49
N LYS A 123 -5.27 2.29 -19.68
CA LYS A 123 -5.64 1.39 -20.79
C LYS A 123 -4.46 0.54 -21.26
N MET A 124 -3.27 1.12 -21.35
CA MET A 124 -2.05 0.38 -21.69
C MET A 124 -1.72 -0.68 -20.63
N THR A 125 -1.73 -0.30 -19.35
CA THR A 125 -1.49 -1.23 -18.23
C THR A 125 -2.48 -2.40 -18.24
N MET A 126 -3.77 -2.14 -18.47
CA MET A 126 -4.78 -3.20 -18.54
C MET A 126 -4.55 -4.16 -19.72
N ALA A 127 -4.06 -3.66 -20.87
CA ALA A 127 -3.69 -4.51 -22.00
C ALA A 127 -2.50 -5.43 -21.66
N VAL A 128 -1.51 -4.93 -20.92
CA VAL A 128 -0.38 -5.73 -20.43
C VAL A 128 -0.84 -6.76 -19.40
N ILE A 129 -1.67 -6.37 -18.43
CA ILE A 129 -2.23 -7.28 -17.41
C ILE A 129 -3.04 -8.41 -18.06
N ALA A 130 -3.75 -8.14 -19.16
CA ALA A 130 -4.47 -9.18 -19.88
C ALA A 130 -3.56 -10.31 -20.41
N LEU A 131 -2.27 -10.03 -20.64
CA LEU A 131 -1.27 -11.02 -21.03
C LEU A 131 -0.58 -11.69 -19.83
N ALA A 132 -0.75 -11.17 -18.61
CA ALA A 132 -0.11 -11.70 -17.41
C ALA A 132 -0.38 -13.19 -17.16
N PRO A 133 -1.59 -13.76 -17.39
CA PRO A 133 -1.81 -15.20 -17.20
C PRO A 133 -0.89 -16.08 -18.05
N VAL A 134 -0.60 -15.66 -19.28
CA VAL A 134 0.32 -16.36 -20.19
C VAL A 134 1.77 -16.16 -19.74
N GLY A 135 2.15 -14.94 -19.35
CA GLY A 135 3.49 -14.64 -18.83
C GLY A 135 3.82 -15.42 -17.55
N VAL A 136 2.91 -15.44 -16.58
CA VAL A 136 3.05 -16.19 -15.33
C VAL A 136 3.15 -17.69 -15.60
N LEU A 137 2.38 -18.23 -16.55
CA LEU A 137 2.50 -19.63 -16.94
C LEU A 137 3.93 -19.96 -17.43
N PHE A 138 4.49 -19.15 -18.34
CA PHE A 138 5.84 -19.39 -18.85
C PHE A 138 6.92 -19.19 -17.78
N LEU A 139 6.77 -18.19 -16.90
CA LEU A 139 7.68 -17.96 -15.77
C LEU A 139 7.66 -19.15 -14.80
N MET A 140 6.48 -19.68 -14.47
CA MET A 140 6.35 -20.84 -13.60
C MET A 140 6.88 -22.11 -14.25
N LEU A 141 6.63 -22.32 -15.54
CA LEU A 141 7.20 -23.45 -16.29
C LEU A 141 8.72 -23.36 -16.31
N ASN A 142 9.29 -22.19 -16.61
CA ASN A 142 10.74 -21.98 -16.63
C ASN A 142 11.35 -22.19 -15.24
N ALA A 143 10.76 -21.59 -14.20
CA ALA A 143 11.20 -21.76 -12.83
C ALA A 143 11.17 -23.23 -12.42
N THR A 144 10.06 -23.94 -12.66
CA THR A 144 9.92 -25.37 -12.34
C THR A 144 10.87 -26.25 -13.17
N ALA A 145 11.15 -25.89 -14.42
CA ALA A 145 12.07 -26.64 -15.28
C ALA A 145 13.53 -26.51 -14.82
N LEU A 146 13.94 -25.33 -14.34
CA LEU A 146 15.30 -25.08 -13.86
C LEU A 146 15.51 -25.55 -12.41
N ASN A 147 14.49 -25.38 -11.57
CA ASN A 147 14.59 -25.49 -10.10
C ASN A 147 13.78 -26.66 -9.51
N GLY A 148 13.07 -27.41 -10.35
CA GLY A 148 12.17 -28.46 -9.90
C GLY A 148 10.98 -27.93 -9.09
N THR A 149 10.37 -28.81 -8.29
CA THR A 149 9.24 -28.45 -7.40
C THR A 149 9.68 -27.74 -6.12
N GLU A 150 10.99 -27.65 -5.87
CA GLU A 150 11.55 -27.02 -4.69
C GLU A 150 11.30 -25.50 -4.66
N VAL A 151 11.05 -24.87 -5.82
CA VAL A 151 10.66 -23.46 -5.95
C VAL A 151 9.36 -23.13 -5.19
N PHE A 152 8.48 -24.11 -4.96
CA PHE A 152 7.22 -23.88 -4.24
C PHE A 152 7.40 -23.73 -2.73
N GLN A 153 8.48 -24.26 -2.15
CA GLN A 153 8.74 -24.16 -0.72
C GLN A 153 8.99 -22.71 -0.24
N PRO A 154 9.92 -21.93 -0.82
CA PRO A 154 10.11 -20.53 -0.43
C PRO A 154 8.87 -19.69 -0.72
N LEU A 155 8.14 -19.97 -1.81
CA LEU A 155 6.86 -19.31 -2.10
C LEU A 155 5.79 -19.61 -1.05
N ALA A 156 5.70 -20.83 -0.54
CA ALA A 156 4.78 -21.17 0.54
C ALA A 156 5.12 -20.44 1.85
N TRP A 157 6.40 -20.36 2.20
CA TRP A 157 6.86 -19.58 3.36
C TRP A 157 6.60 -18.09 3.20
N TYR A 158 6.79 -17.57 2.00
CA TYR A 158 6.44 -16.19 1.65
C TYR A 158 4.94 -15.94 1.83
N MET A 159 4.08 -16.76 1.23
CA MET A 159 2.62 -16.65 1.38
C MET A 159 2.22 -16.71 2.86
N LEU A 160 2.77 -17.65 3.61
CA LEU A 160 2.49 -17.79 5.04
C LEU A 160 2.90 -16.53 5.81
N THR A 161 4.08 -15.97 5.51
CA THR A 161 4.57 -14.74 6.15
C THR A 161 3.63 -13.56 5.88
N VAL A 162 3.22 -13.36 4.63
CA VAL A 162 2.27 -12.30 4.25
C VAL A 162 0.93 -12.51 4.96
N LEU A 163 0.39 -13.73 4.95
CA LEU A 163 -0.89 -14.05 5.59
C LEU A 163 -0.84 -13.79 7.10
N LEU A 164 0.22 -14.22 7.78
CA LEU A 164 0.40 -13.97 9.21
C LEU A 164 0.50 -12.47 9.51
N ALA A 165 1.21 -11.71 8.68
CA ALA A 165 1.33 -10.26 8.85
C ALA A 165 -0.01 -9.53 8.62
N LEU A 166 -0.75 -9.88 7.56
CA LEU A 166 -2.07 -9.33 7.29
C LEU A 166 -3.06 -9.68 8.41
N LEU A 167 -3.07 -10.94 8.87
CA LEU A 167 -3.94 -11.38 9.97
C LEU A 167 -3.56 -10.70 11.28
N PHE A 168 -2.27 -10.52 11.58
CA PHE A 168 -1.84 -9.79 12.76
C PHE A 168 -2.33 -8.34 12.71
N HIS A 169 -2.14 -7.64 11.60
CA HIS A 169 -2.63 -6.27 11.47
C HIS A 169 -4.16 -6.19 11.57
N ALA A 170 -4.88 -7.10 10.92
CA ALA A 170 -6.34 -7.12 10.89
C ALA A 170 -7.00 -7.54 12.20
N CYS A 171 -6.40 -8.46 12.95
CA CYS A 171 -6.96 -9.05 14.17
C CYS A 171 -6.36 -8.48 15.46
N VAL A 172 -5.20 -7.84 15.41
CA VAL A 172 -4.53 -7.23 16.56
C VAL A 172 -4.49 -5.72 16.41
N THR A 173 -3.75 -5.19 15.42
CA THR A 173 -3.51 -3.74 15.30
C THR A 173 -4.81 -2.95 15.12
N LEU A 174 -5.62 -3.27 14.11
CA LEU A 174 -6.86 -2.54 13.82
C LEU A 174 -7.92 -2.69 14.94
N PRO A 175 -8.15 -3.88 15.54
CA PRO A 175 -9.04 -4.03 16.69
C PRO A 175 -8.61 -3.25 17.93
N LEU A 176 -7.30 -3.16 18.22
CA LEU A 176 -6.79 -2.32 19.31
C LEU A 176 -7.09 -0.84 19.05
N ILE A 177 -6.93 -0.38 17.81
CA ILE A 177 -7.29 0.97 17.39
C ILE A 177 -8.80 1.21 17.59
N VAL A 178 -9.67 0.29 17.16
CA VAL A 178 -11.12 0.41 17.37
C VAL A 178 -11.46 0.47 18.87
N LYS A 179 -10.84 -0.39 19.67
CA LYS A 179 -11.08 -0.45 21.12
C LYS A 179 -10.65 0.82 21.84
N PHE A 180 -9.44 1.33 21.57
CA PHE A 180 -8.87 2.44 22.33
C PHE A 180 -9.16 3.82 21.70
N LEU A 181 -9.04 3.95 20.38
CA LEU A 181 -9.25 5.21 19.67
C LEU A 181 -10.70 5.42 19.24
N ALA A 182 -11.41 4.40 18.76
CA ALA A 182 -12.84 4.54 18.44
C ALA A 182 -13.75 4.33 19.66
N ARG A 183 -13.24 3.73 20.76
CA ARG A 183 -14.03 3.35 21.96
C ARG A 183 -15.26 2.50 21.62
N ARG A 184 -15.11 1.60 20.64
CA ARG A 184 -16.16 0.64 20.24
C ARG A 184 -15.70 -0.78 20.51
N ASN A 185 -16.65 -1.70 20.66
CA ASN A 185 -16.34 -3.12 20.75
C ASN A 185 -15.83 -3.61 19.38
N PRO A 186 -14.56 -4.08 19.25
CA PRO A 186 -14.00 -4.46 17.96
C PRO A 186 -14.71 -5.68 17.36
N VAL A 187 -15.22 -6.62 18.17
CA VAL A 187 -15.90 -7.82 17.68
C VAL A 187 -17.25 -7.47 17.08
N GLU A 188 -18.02 -6.61 17.75
CA GLU A 188 -19.30 -6.11 17.23
C GLU A 188 -19.09 -5.29 15.97
N PHE A 189 -18.05 -4.45 15.94
CA PHE A 189 -17.72 -3.65 14.76
C PHE A 189 -17.32 -4.55 13.57
N ALA A 190 -16.51 -5.58 13.79
CA ALA A 190 -16.18 -6.56 12.75
C ALA A 190 -17.41 -7.33 12.25
N ARG A 191 -18.34 -7.72 13.14
CA ARG A 191 -19.62 -8.34 12.76
C ARG A 191 -20.50 -7.40 11.95
N ALA A 192 -20.50 -6.11 12.27
CA ALA A 192 -21.22 -5.09 11.51
C ALA A 192 -20.62 -4.88 10.09
N MET A 193 -19.31 -5.10 9.95
CA MET A 193 -18.60 -4.96 8.66
C MET A 193 -18.52 -6.25 7.83
N SER A 194 -18.88 -7.41 8.37
CA SER A 194 -18.66 -8.71 7.71
C SER A 194 -19.14 -8.83 6.25
N PRO A 195 -20.27 -8.25 5.78
CA PRO A 195 -20.69 -8.32 4.39
C PRO A 195 -19.70 -7.61 3.48
N ALA A 196 -19.27 -6.40 3.85
CA ALA A 196 -18.26 -5.67 3.10
C ALA A 196 -16.91 -6.41 3.11
N LEU A 197 -16.48 -6.93 4.25
CA LEU A 197 -15.20 -7.66 4.34
C LEU A 197 -15.21 -8.93 3.48
N LEU A 198 -16.29 -9.71 3.49
CA LEU A 198 -16.42 -10.92 2.67
C LEU A 198 -16.52 -10.58 1.18
N THR A 199 -17.22 -9.50 0.82
CA THR A 199 -17.27 -9.03 -0.57
C THR A 199 -15.91 -8.53 -1.04
N ALA A 200 -15.18 -7.77 -0.23
CA ALA A 200 -13.81 -7.34 -0.53
C ALA A 200 -12.88 -8.54 -0.72
N PHE A 201 -12.99 -9.55 0.14
CA PHE A 201 -12.24 -10.81 0.02
C PHE A 201 -12.52 -11.50 -1.31
N SER A 202 -13.78 -11.66 -1.67
CA SER A 202 -14.17 -12.35 -2.92
C SER A 202 -13.79 -11.57 -4.19
N SER A 203 -14.03 -10.26 -4.19
CA SER A 203 -13.90 -9.40 -5.36
C SER A 203 -12.48 -8.91 -5.58
N ALA A 204 -11.64 -8.90 -4.53
CA ALA A 204 -10.33 -8.26 -4.51
C ALA A 204 -10.38 -6.80 -5.01
N SER A 205 -11.47 -6.09 -4.70
CA SER A 205 -11.64 -4.68 -5.07
C SER A 205 -12.21 -3.83 -3.93
N SER A 206 -11.39 -2.89 -3.42
CA SER A 206 -11.84 -1.90 -2.42
C SER A 206 -12.91 -0.97 -3.00
N ASN A 207 -12.66 -0.43 -4.20
CA ASN A 207 -13.60 0.45 -4.90
C ASN A 207 -14.90 -0.28 -5.28
N GLY A 208 -14.80 -1.53 -5.74
CA GLY A 208 -15.98 -2.35 -6.05
C GLY A 208 -16.84 -2.66 -4.82
N THR A 209 -16.25 -2.62 -3.63
CA THR A 209 -16.93 -2.92 -2.35
C THR A 209 -17.42 -1.66 -1.64
N LEU A 210 -16.96 -0.47 -2.03
CA LEU A 210 -17.23 0.80 -1.34
C LEU A 210 -18.72 1.06 -1.02
N PRO A 211 -19.69 0.84 -1.94
CA PRO A 211 -21.11 1.05 -1.62
C PRO A 211 -21.60 0.16 -0.47
N LEU A 212 -21.11 -1.09 -0.40
CA LEU A 212 -21.47 -2.03 0.66
C LEU A 212 -20.75 -1.69 1.97
N THR A 213 -19.51 -1.21 1.90
CA THR A 213 -18.77 -0.68 3.05
C THR A 213 -19.52 0.49 3.69
N MET A 214 -19.92 1.49 2.89
CA MET A 214 -20.69 2.63 3.36
C MET A 214 -22.02 2.19 3.99
N ALA A 215 -22.77 1.31 3.33
CA ALA A 215 -24.02 0.79 3.86
C ALA A 215 -23.83 0.03 5.19
N SER A 216 -22.76 -0.75 5.32
CA SER A 216 -22.45 -1.51 6.54
C SER A 216 -22.08 -0.59 7.70
N VAL A 217 -21.21 0.41 7.44
CA VAL A 217 -20.78 1.41 8.43
C VAL A 217 -21.96 2.25 8.93
N GLU A 218 -22.85 2.68 8.03
CA GLU A 218 -24.00 3.52 8.37
C GLU A 218 -25.12 2.74 9.04
N LYS A 219 -25.59 1.66 8.40
CA LYS A 219 -26.82 0.96 8.82
C LYS A 219 -26.57 -0.08 9.91
N ARG A 220 -25.37 -0.68 9.97
CA ARG A 220 -25.06 -1.75 10.92
C ARG A 220 -24.15 -1.29 12.04
N ALA A 221 -23.18 -0.42 11.75
CA ALA A 221 -22.26 0.12 12.75
C ALA A 221 -22.68 1.50 13.30
N GLY A 222 -23.73 2.13 12.77
CA GLY A 222 -24.28 3.38 13.32
C GLY A 222 -23.33 4.56 13.26
N VAL A 223 -22.48 4.65 12.23
CA VAL A 223 -21.67 5.85 11.97
C VAL A 223 -22.46 6.81 11.06
N LYS A 224 -22.39 8.11 11.34
CA LYS A 224 -23.13 9.14 10.59
C LYS A 224 -22.63 9.25 9.14
N ASN A 225 -23.57 9.45 8.22
CA ASN A 225 -23.29 9.66 6.80
C ASN A 225 -22.30 10.81 6.53
N GLU A 226 -22.35 11.89 7.32
CA GLU A 226 -21.41 13.02 7.21
C GLU A 226 -19.94 12.60 7.30
N THR A 227 -19.62 11.58 8.09
CA THR A 227 -18.25 11.04 8.18
C THR A 227 -17.99 9.94 7.16
N SER A 228 -18.89 8.97 7.02
CA SER A 228 -18.68 7.81 6.13
C SER A 228 -18.61 8.20 4.65
N SER A 229 -19.43 9.15 4.20
CA SER A 229 -19.41 9.65 2.81
C SER A 229 -18.15 10.42 2.44
N PHE A 230 -17.36 10.84 3.42
CA PHE A 230 -16.08 11.50 3.19
C PHE A 230 -14.90 10.55 3.38
N VAL A 231 -14.85 9.86 4.53
CA VAL A 231 -13.69 9.08 4.96
C VAL A 231 -13.52 7.81 4.11
N LEU A 232 -14.60 7.09 3.80
CA LEU A 232 -14.52 5.80 3.11
C LEU A 232 -14.14 5.94 1.63
N PRO A 233 -14.70 6.88 0.83
CA PRO A 233 -14.22 7.09 -0.54
C PRO A 233 -12.75 7.55 -0.60
N LEU A 234 -12.33 8.37 0.37
CA LEU A 234 -10.94 8.78 0.51
C LEU A 234 -10.03 7.59 0.88
N GLY A 235 -10.49 6.72 1.79
CA GLY A 235 -9.78 5.51 2.20
C GLY A 235 -9.58 4.52 1.07
N ALA A 236 -10.65 4.22 0.31
CA ALA A 236 -10.60 3.27 -0.81
C ALA A 236 -9.58 3.63 -1.92
N THR A 237 -9.06 4.85 -1.89
CA THR A 237 -8.04 5.35 -2.81
C THR A 237 -6.66 5.51 -2.17
N ILE A 238 -6.59 6.02 -0.94
CA ILE A 238 -5.32 6.39 -0.29
C ILE A 238 -4.84 5.33 0.70
N ASN A 239 -5.76 4.65 1.37
CA ASN A 239 -5.44 3.73 2.44
C ASN A 239 -5.27 2.30 1.91
N MET A 240 -4.02 1.89 1.80
CA MET A 240 -3.65 0.58 1.28
C MET A 240 -2.72 -0.17 2.26
N ASP A 241 -3.07 -0.19 3.55
CA ASP A 241 -2.34 -0.90 4.62
C ASP A 241 -1.85 -2.30 4.21
N GLY A 242 -2.76 -3.14 3.74
CA GLY A 242 -2.47 -4.51 3.33
C GLY A 242 -1.56 -4.58 2.11
N THR A 243 -1.63 -3.61 1.21
CA THR A 243 -0.78 -3.55 0.03
C THR A 243 0.63 -3.09 0.38
N ALA A 244 0.77 -2.03 1.18
CA ALA A 244 2.06 -1.55 1.64
C ALA A 244 2.81 -2.59 2.49
N LEU A 245 2.08 -3.30 3.37
CA LEU A 245 2.62 -4.44 4.12
C LEU A 245 3.10 -5.55 3.19
N TYR A 246 2.28 -5.94 2.21
CA TYR A 246 2.63 -6.96 1.23
C TYR A 246 3.88 -6.59 0.42
N GLU A 247 4.00 -5.34 -0.03
CA GLU A 247 5.15 -4.83 -0.77
C GLU A 247 6.43 -4.90 0.05
N ALA A 248 6.37 -4.46 1.31
CA ALA A 248 7.51 -4.55 2.20
C ALA A 248 7.97 -6.01 2.40
N VAL A 249 7.03 -6.94 2.62
CA VAL A 249 7.35 -8.37 2.78
C VAL A 249 7.90 -8.97 1.48
N ALA A 250 7.33 -8.63 0.33
CA ALA A 250 7.77 -9.14 -0.98
C ALA A 250 9.18 -8.70 -1.34
N VAL A 251 9.50 -7.42 -1.13
CA VAL A 251 10.82 -6.87 -1.42
C VAL A 251 11.88 -7.52 -0.54
N LEU A 252 11.59 -7.70 0.76
CA LEU A 252 12.52 -8.39 1.66
C LEU A 252 12.63 -9.88 1.36
N PHE A 253 11.54 -10.53 0.96
CA PHE A 253 11.59 -11.92 0.48
C PHE A 253 12.49 -12.05 -0.75
N ILE A 254 12.32 -11.17 -1.76
CA ILE A 254 13.18 -11.16 -2.95
C ILE A 254 14.63 -10.90 -2.53
N ALA A 255 14.88 -9.89 -1.70
CA ALA A 255 16.22 -9.57 -1.23
C ALA A 255 16.88 -10.76 -0.51
N GLN A 256 16.18 -11.40 0.42
CA GLN A 256 16.66 -12.60 1.12
C GLN A 256 16.99 -13.74 0.16
N HIS A 257 16.21 -13.87 -0.90
CA HIS A 257 16.35 -14.95 -1.86
C HIS A 257 17.44 -14.69 -2.90
N THR A 258 17.68 -13.44 -3.29
CA THR A 258 18.64 -13.07 -4.35
C THR A 258 19.99 -12.62 -3.81
N LEU A 259 20.04 -12.06 -2.61
CA LEU A 259 21.25 -11.48 -2.03
C LEU A 259 21.91 -12.45 -1.08
N ALA A 260 23.24 -12.51 -1.11
CA ALA A 260 24.02 -13.28 -0.14
C ALA A 260 23.97 -12.66 1.27
N GLU A 261 23.84 -11.33 1.35
CA GLU A 261 23.81 -10.58 2.60
C GLU A 261 22.42 -9.98 2.86
N PRO A 262 21.98 -9.88 4.13
CA PRO A 262 20.71 -9.27 4.47
C PRO A 262 20.62 -7.81 4.03
N LEU A 263 19.43 -7.40 3.58
CA LEU A 263 19.16 -6.02 3.23
C LEU A 263 19.39 -5.10 4.44
N SER A 264 20.26 -4.11 4.29
CA SER A 264 20.61 -3.19 5.37
C SER A 264 19.38 -2.46 5.92
N LEU A 265 19.43 -2.07 7.20
CA LEU A 265 18.32 -1.36 7.84
C LEU A 265 17.94 -0.07 7.09
N GLY A 266 18.91 0.64 6.54
CA GLY A 266 18.66 1.86 5.76
C GLY A 266 17.90 1.60 4.47
N LEU A 267 18.23 0.52 3.73
CA LEU A 267 17.45 0.11 2.56
C LEU A 267 16.05 -0.38 2.96
N GLN A 268 15.88 -1.06 4.09
CA GLN A 268 14.55 -1.41 4.60
C GLN A 268 13.70 -0.18 4.93
N ILE A 269 14.31 0.90 5.44
CA ILE A 269 13.63 2.19 5.63
C ILE A 269 13.22 2.79 4.28
N THR A 270 14.09 2.74 3.25
CA THR A 270 13.72 3.15 1.89
C THR A 270 12.52 2.36 1.37
N VAL A 271 12.50 1.03 1.54
CA VAL A 271 11.35 0.18 1.18
C VAL A 271 10.09 0.66 1.90
N ALA A 272 10.17 0.89 3.20
CA ALA A 272 9.03 1.34 3.99
C ALA A 272 8.48 2.70 3.52
N LEU A 273 9.35 3.67 3.29
CA LEU A 273 8.96 5.02 2.85
C LEU A 273 8.39 4.99 1.43
N THR A 274 9.05 4.28 0.51
CA THR A 274 8.57 4.15 -0.87
C THR A 274 7.23 3.43 -0.92
N ALA A 275 7.08 2.29 -0.23
CA ALA A 275 5.81 1.56 -0.16
C ALA A 275 4.69 2.45 0.42
N LEU A 276 4.96 3.19 1.49
CA LEU A 276 3.98 4.13 2.07
C LEU A 276 3.55 5.19 1.05
N LEU A 277 4.50 5.85 0.37
CA LEU A 277 4.21 6.92 -0.58
C LEU A 277 3.50 6.40 -1.84
N VAL A 278 3.92 5.25 -2.37
CA VAL A 278 3.33 4.61 -3.54
C VAL A 278 1.91 4.15 -3.25
N SER A 279 1.66 3.61 -2.05
CA SER A 279 0.33 3.18 -1.60
C SER A 279 -0.71 4.30 -1.60
N ILE A 280 -0.29 5.54 -1.34
CA ILE A 280 -1.14 6.75 -1.44
C ILE A 280 -1.37 7.14 -2.90
N GLY A 281 -0.34 7.01 -3.74
CA GLY A 281 -0.33 7.47 -5.13
C GLY A 281 -1.04 6.54 -6.12
N ALA A 282 -1.25 5.26 -5.78
CA ALA A 282 -1.82 4.26 -6.68
C ALA A 282 -3.36 4.20 -6.71
N ALA A 283 -4.02 5.25 -6.20
CA ALA A 283 -5.45 5.41 -6.19
C ALA A 283 -6.11 5.05 -7.54
N GLY A 284 -6.98 4.03 -7.54
CA GLY A 284 -7.84 3.71 -8.68
C GLY A 284 -7.21 2.87 -9.80
N ILE A 285 -6.00 2.33 -9.61
CA ILE A 285 -5.37 1.38 -10.54
C ILE A 285 -5.91 -0.04 -10.28
N PRO A 286 -6.58 -0.73 -11.22
CA PRO A 286 -6.89 -2.15 -11.07
C PRO A 286 -5.59 -2.98 -11.02
N HIS A 287 -5.52 -3.96 -10.13
CA HIS A 287 -4.30 -4.73 -9.87
C HIS A 287 -3.10 -3.85 -9.48
N ALA A 288 -3.36 -2.74 -8.75
CA ALA A 288 -2.34 -1.77 -8.35
C ALA A 288 -1.09 -2.42 -7.74
N GLY A 289 -1.27 -3.48 -6.93
CA GLY A 289 -0.16 -4.18 -6.25
C GLY A 289 0.91 -4.71 -7.21
N LEU A 290 0.56 -5.03 -8.46
CA LEU A 290 1.54 -5.48 -9.45
C LEU A 290 2.39 -4.33 -10.00
N VAL A 291 1.76 -3.18 -10.24
CA VAL A 291 2.46 -1.99 -10.76
C VAL A 291 3.32 -1.36 -9.67
N MET A 292 2.80 -1.31 -8.45
CA MET A 292 3.50 -0.72 -7.30
C MET A 292 4.73 -1.53 -6.90
N MET A 293 4.70 -2.87 -6.98
CA MET A 293 5.86 -3.70 -6.66
C MET A 293 7.10 -3.33 -7.49
N VAL A 294 6.93 -3.06 -8.79
CA VAL A 294 8.02 -2.65 -9.69
C VAL A 294 8.71 -1.40 -9.15
N ILE A 295 7.91 -0.42 -8.71
CA ILE A 295 8.40 0.83 -8.14
C ILE A 295 9.25 0.58 -6.90
N VAL A 296 8.75 -0.24 -5.97
CA VAL A 296 9.45 -0.49 -4.70
C VAL A 296 10.72 -1.32 -4.92
N LEU A 297 10.70 -2.30 -5.85
CA LEU A 297 11.89 -3.09 -6.21
C LEU A 297 12.98 -2.22 -6.86
N GLN A 298 12.60 -1.34 -7.79
CA GLN A 298 13.54 -0.40 -8.44
C GLN A 298 14.15 0.58 -7.44
N ALA A 299 13.39 1.04 -6.45
CA ALA A 299 13.90 1.97 -5.43
C ALA A 299 15.13 1.42 -4.68
N VAL A 300 15.20 0.10 -4.49
CA VAL A 300 16.33 -0.60 -3.84
C VAL A 300 17.26 -1.36 -4.79
N GLY A 301 17.00 -1.31 -6.11
CA GLY A 301 17.86 -1.93 -7.13
C GLY A 301 17.75 -3.45 -7.20
N LEU A 302 16.58 -4.02 -6.85
CA LEU A 302 16.34 -5.46 -6.94
C LEU A 302 15.77 -5.86 -8.32
N PRO A 303 16.03 -7.10 -8.79
CA PRO A 303 15.58 -7.58 -10.09
C PRO A 303 14.05 -7.67 -10.17
N LEU A 304 13.50 -7.17 -11.27
CA LEU A 304 12.05 -7.14 -11.52
C LEU A 304 11.50 -8.50 -11.91
N GLU A 305 12.35 -9.36 -12.48
CA GLU A 305 12.00 -10.70 -12.94
C GLU A 305 11.49 -11.58 -11.79
N MET A 306 12.02 -11.35 -10.58
CA MET A 306 11.63 -12.08 -9.38
C MET A 306 10.20 -11.79 -8.92
N GLN A 307 9.63 -10.64 -9.31
CA GLN A 307 8.21 -10.37 -9.11
C GLN A 307 7.34 -11.44 -9.80
N GLY A 308 7.79 -11.97 -10.93
CA GLY A 308 7.10 -13.00 -11.70
C GLY A 308 6.76 -14.26 -10.90
N LEU A 309 7.63 -14.66 -9.97
CA LEU A 309 7.40 -15.78 -9.06
C LEU A 309 6.29 -15.48 -8.04
N ILE A 310 6.24 -14.24 -7.55
CA ILE A 310 5.22 -13.80 -6.59
C ILE A 310 3.85 -13.68 -7.27
N LEU A 311 3.79 -13.27 -8.54
CA LEU A 311 2.55 -13.18 -9.31
C LEU A 311 1.75 -14.48 -9.31
N ALA A 312 2.42 -15.63 -9.26
CA ALA A 312 1.77 -16.94 -9.25
C ALA A 312 0.87 -17.16 -8.03
N VAL A 313 1.19 -16.53 -6.90
CA VAL A 313 0.46 -16.65 -5.63
C VAL A 313 -0.31 -15.38 -5.25
N ASP A 314 -0.10 -14.29 -5.99
CA ASP A 314 -0.65 -12.97 -5.72
C ASP A 314 -2.17 -12.99 -5.63
N ARG A 315 -2.86 -13.74 -6.50
CA ARG A 315 -4.33 -13.72 -6.53
C ARG A 315 -4.98 -14.10 -5.20
N VAL A 316 -4.37 -15.03 -4.45
CA VAL A 316 -4.86 -15.43 -3.12
C VAL A 316 -4.56 -14.32 -2.12
N LEU A 317 -3.33 -13.82 -2.10
CA LEU A 317 -2.90 -12.76 -1.19
C LEU A 317 -3.69 -11.48 -1.38
N ASP A 318 -4.04 -11.14 -2.62
CA ASP A 318 -4.82 -9.95 -2.99
C ASP A 318 -6.19 -9.89 -2.33
N MET A 319 -6.85 -11.05 -2.18
CA MET A 319 -8.12 -11.17 -1.46
C MET A 319 -7.98 -10.72 -0.01
N PHE A 320 -6.91 -11.16 0.66
CA PHE A 320 -6.63 -10.78 2.04
C PHE A 320 -6.25 -9.30 2.12
N ARG A 321 -5.35 -8.81 1.26
CA ARG A 321 -4.93 -7.39 1.22
C ARG A 321 -6.13 -6.47 1.08
N THR A 322 -6.99 -6.73 0.10
CA THR A 322 -8.19 -5.93 -0.15
C THR A 322 -9.11 -5.90 1.07
N SER A 323 -9.31 -7.06 1.69
CA SER A 323 -10.14 -7.15 2.91
C SER A 323 -9.56 -6.34 4.07
N VAL A 324 -8.23 -6.37 4.24
CA VAL A 324 -7.53 -5.58 5.27
C VAL A 324 -7.64 -4.08 4.99
N ASN A 325 -7.52 -3.66 3.73
CA ASN A 325 -7.69 -2.25 3.33
C ASN A 325 -9.10 -1.74 3.67
N VAL A 326 -10.14 -2.47 3.24
CA VAL A 326 -11.54 -2.12 3.54
C VAL A 326 -11.83 -2.15 5.05
N TRP A 327 -11.19 -3.07 5.78
CA TRP A 327 -11.29 -3.12 7.24
C TRP A 327 -10.65 -1.88 7.89
N SER A 328 -9.46 -1.50 7.45
CA SER A 328 -8.74 -0.31 7.91
C SER A 328 -9.55 0.97 7.64
N ASP A 329 -10.14 1.12 6.45
CA ASP A 329 -11.03 2.24 6.10
C ASP A 329 -12.21 2.36 7.06
N SER A 330 -12.82 1.22 7.36
CA SER A 330 -13.98 1.15 8.26
C SER A 330 -13.58 1.52 9.69
N CYS A 331 -12.42 1.05 10.15
CA CYS A 331 -11.86 1.41 11.45
C CYS A 331 -11.55 2.92 11.53
N GLY A 332 -10.95 3.47 10.48
CA GLY A 332 -10.67 4.90 10.35
C GLY A 332 -11.94 5.73 10.42
N CYS A 333 -12.96 5.34 9.66
CA CYS A 333 -14.26 6.00 9.71
C CYS A 333 -14.85 6.04 11.12
N ALA A 334 -14.75 4.95 11.91
CA ALA A 334 -15.22 4.92 13.28
C ALA A 334 -14.41 5.83 14.22
N VAL A 335 -13.09 5.88 14.04
CA VAL A 335 -12.19 6.77 14.80
C VAL A 335 -12.50 8.23 14.50
N ILE A 336 -12.57 8.60 13.23
CA ILE A 336 -12.84 9.99 12.81
C ILE A 336 -14.23 10.43 13.25
N ALA A 337 -15.24 9.57 13.14
CA ALA A 337 -16.60 9.89 13.58
C ALA A 337 -16.64 10.30 15.06
N ARG A 338 -15.94 9.56 15.92
CA ARG A 338 -15.83 9.89 17.34
C ARG A 338 -15.18 11.27 17.56
N PHE A 339 -14.09 11.57 16.88
CA PHE A 339 -13.39 12.86 17.04
C PHE A 339 -14.14 14.04 16.40
N SER A 340 -15.01 13.78 15.44
CA SER A 340 -15.91 14.78 14.85
C SER A 340 -17.09 15.09 15.77
N ASP A 341 -17.65 14.08 16.43
CA ASP A 341 -18.75 14.24 17.41
C ASP A 341 -18.30 14.88 18.73
N GLY A 342 -17.05 14.66 19.15
CA GLY A 342 -16.48 15.29 20.35
C GLY A 342 -16.34 16.82 20.27
N ASN A 343 -16.41 17.40 19.07
CA ASN A 343 -16.32 18.85 18.86
C ASN A 343 -17.68 19.56 18.94
N THR A 344 -18.77 18.83 19.19
CA THR A 344 -20.12 19.40 19.41
C THR A 344 -20.54 19.42 20.89
N GLY A 345 -19.62 19.15 21.83
CA GLY A 345 -19.94 18.89 23.24
C GLY A 345 -19.36 19.83 24.30
N THR A 346 -18.83 21.01 23.96
CA THR A 346 -18.27 21.97 24.95
C THR A 346 -18.90 23.36 24.89
N SER A 347 -20.15 23.47 24.47
CA SER A 347 -20.94 24.70 24.59
C SER A 347 -22.33 24.43 25.16
N ALA A 348 -22.41 23.86 26.35
CA ALA A 348 -23.56 24.02 27.24
C ALA A 348 -23.20 23.45 28.62
N THR A 349 -23.48 24.29 29.63
CA THR A 349 -23.30 24.16 31.10
C THR A 349 -21.94 24.55 31.63
#